data_AF-A0A395NMG9-F1
#
_entry.id   AF-A0A395NMG9-F1
#
_cell.length_a   1.000
_cell.length_b   1.000
_cell.length_c   1.000
_cell.angle_alpha   90.00
_cell.angle_beta   90.00
_cell.angle_gamma   90.00
#
_symmetry.space_group_name_H-M   'P 1'
#
loop_
_entity.id
_entity.type
_entity.pdbx_description
1 polymer ?
#
loop_
_entity_poly.entity_id
_entity_poly.type
_entity_poly.pdbx_seq_one_letter_code
_entity_poly.pdbx_strand_id
1 'polypeptide(L)'
;MGSVVLPHLNSGWHVDQAILSEEDRLVVIRFGRDHDRDCMLQDEVLYKIADRVKNFAVIYLCDIDEVPDFNAMYELYDPCSILFFFRNKHMMCDFGTGNNNKLNWVLEDKQELIDIIETIYRGAKKGRGLVVSPKDYSTRHRY
;
A
#
# COMPACT_ATOMS: atom_id res chain seq x y z
N MET A 1 0.05 7.32 -18.02
CA MET A 1 -0.56 8.60 -17.58
C MET A 1 -1.21 8.51 -16.18
N GLY A 2 -0.85 7.51 -15.33
CA GLY A 2 -1.41 7.37 -13.98
C GLY A 2 -0.62 8.09 -12.87
N SER A 3 0.71 8.22 -13.01
CA SER A 3 1.57 8.77 -11.95
C SER A 3 1.46 10.28 -11.72
N VAL A 4 0.84 11.04 -12.63
CA VAL A 4 0.76 12.51 -12.56
C VAL A 4 -0.30 13.00 -11.56
N VAL A 5 -1.24 12.15 -11.13
CA VAL A 5 -2.40 12.58 -10.33
C VAL A 5 -2.35 12.12 -8.87
N LEU A 6 -1.65 11.03 -8.58
CA LEU A 6 -1.46 10.59 -7.19
C LEU A 6 -0.31 11.39 -6.55
N PRO A 7 -0.45 11.81 -5.28
CA PRO A 7 0.56 12.61 -4.60
C PRO A 7 1.83 11.79 -4.34
N HIS A 8 2.98 12.35 -4.74
CA HIS A 8 4.31 11.79 -4.50
C HIS A 8 4.93 12.34 -3.22
N LEU A 9 5.60 11.47 -2.49
CA LEU A 9 6.33 11.79 -1.26
C LEU A 9 7.83 11.79 -1.55
N ASN A 10 8.38 12.99 -1.69
CA ASN A 10 9.75 13.19 -2.21
C ASN A 10 10.83 13.21 -1.12
N SER A 11 10.50 12.86 0.13
CA SER A 11 11.48 12.79 1.22
C SER A 11 11.00 11.90 2.36
N GLY A 12 11.93 11.41 3.18
CA GLY A 12 11.61 10.66 4.39
C GLY A 12 10.68 11.43 5.33
N TRP A 13 10.90 12.75 5.45
CA TRP A 13 10.03 13.63 6.24
C TRP A 13 8.60 13.67 5.70
N HIS A 14 8.41 13.71 4.37
CA HIS A 14 7.06 13.70 3.79
C HIS A 14 6.34 12.37 4.07
N VAL A 15 7.07 11.25 4.04
CA VAL A 15 6.52 9.93 4.39
C VAL A 15 6.10 9.87 5.85
N ASP A 16 6.98 10.27 6.76
CA ASP A 16 6.67 10.31 8.19
C ASP A 16 5.48 11.23 8.48
N GLN A 17 5.45 12.42 7.87
CA GLN A 17 4.36 13.36 8.05
C GLN A 17 3.04 12.75 7.56
N ALA A 18 3.00 12.20 6.35
CA ALA A 18 1.79 11.61 5.78
C ALA A 18 1.22 10.48 6.65
N ILE A 19 2.09 9.68 7.29
CA ILE A 19 1.70 8.62 8.23
C ILE A 19 1.18 9.20 9.56
N LEU A 20 1.79 10.28 10.06
CA LEU A 20 1.46 10.90 11.35
C LEU A 20 0.22 11.79 11.29
N SER A 21 -0.05 12.47 10.16
CA SER A 21 -1.18 13.40 10.04
C SER A 21 -2.54 12.73 9.99
N GLU A 22 -2.60 11.46 9.57
CA GLU A 22 -3.87 10.78 9.29
C GLU A 22 -4.36 10.00 10.51
N GLU A 23 -5.36 10.56 11.19
CA GLU A 23 -5.95 9.95 12.39
C GLU A 23 -7.14 9.02 12.10
N ASP A 24 -7.86 9.28 11.01
CA ASP A 24 -9.13 8.61 10.71
C ASP A 24 -9.14 7.82 9.42
N ARG A 25 -8.12 7.97 8.56
CA ARG A 25 -7.99 7.25 7.30
C ARG A 25 -6.80 6.31 7.33
N LEU A 26 -6.89 5.24 6.55
CA LEU A 26 -5.78 4.35 6.26
C LEU A 26 -4.83 5.04 5.28
N VAL A 27 -3.55 5.13 5.63
CA VAL A 27 -2.50 5.61 4.73
C VAL A 27 -1.98 4.43 3.93
N VAL A 28 -2.10 4.51 2.61
CA VAL A 28 -1.64 3.52 1.66
C VAL A 28 -0.46 4.13 0.90
N ILE A 29 0.72 3.52 0.99
CA ILE A 29 1.92 4.01 0.30
C ILE A 29 2.41 2.93 -0.65
N ARG A 30 2.50 3.27 -1.94
CA ARG A 30 3.21 2.47 -2.94
C ARG A 30 4.67 2.88 -2.94
N PHE A 31 5.54 1.96 -2.55
CA PHE A 31 6.98 2.07 -2.69
C PHE A 31 7.43 1.35 -3.96
N GLY A 32 8.17 2.04 -4.82
CA GLY A 32 8.78 1.46 -6.02
C GLY A 32 9.16 2.53 -7.02
N ARG A 33 9.78 2.15 -8.14
CA ARG A 33 10.24 3.13 -9.14
C ARG A 33 9.14 3.44 -10.13
N ASP A 34 8.93 4.72 -10.45
CA ASP A 34 7.87 5.14 -11.38
C ASP A 34 7.99 4.57 -12.79
N HIS A 35 9.21 4.22 -13.21
CA HIS A 35 9.50 3.64 -14.51
C HIS A 35 9.40 2.11 -14.54
N ASP A 36 9.25 1.45 -13.39
CA ASP A 36 9.05 0.01 -13.33
C ASP A 36 7.65 -0.37 -13.81
N ARG A 37 7.58 -1.39 -14.67
CA ARG A 37 6.33 -1.87 -15.28
C ARG A 37 5.26 -2.21 -14.22
N ASP A 38 5.67 -2.88 -13.15
CA ASP A 38 4.75 -3.31 -12.10
C ASP A 38 4.20 -2.13 -11.31
N CYS A 39 5.03 -1.11 -11.03
CA CYS A 39 4.59 0.15 -10.43
C CYS A 39 3.60 0.88 -11.34
N MET A 40 3.87 0.97 -12.65
CA MET A 40 2.96 1.62 -13.60
C MET A 40 1.58 0.96 -13.63
N LEU A 41 1.53 -0.38 -13.62
CA LEU A 41 0.28 -1.14 -13.59
C LEU A 41 -0.46 -0.92 -12.27
N GLN A 42 0.26 -0.99 -11.16
CA GLN A 42 -0.32 -0.82 -9.83
C GLN A 42 -0.84 0.61 -9.61
N ASP A 43 -0.12 1.62 -10.08
CA ASP A 43 -0.53 3.03 -10.04
C ASP A 43 -1.82 3.28 -10.82
N GLU A 44 -2.01 2.62 -11.96
CA GLU A 44 -3.24 2.73 -12.74
C GLU A 44 -4.45 2.18 -11.96
N VAL A 45 -4.26 1.08 -11.23
CA VAL A 45 -5.31 0.51 -10.36
C VAL A 45 -5.59 1.45 -9.18
N LEU A 46 -4.55 1.90 -8.48
CA LEU A 46 -4.63 2.83 -7.36
C LEU A 46 -5.34 4.13 -7.75
N TYR A 47 -4.99 4.69 -8.91
CA TYR A 47 -5.62 5.88 -9.44
C TYR A 47 -7.13 5.70 -9.65
N LYS A 48 -7.54 4.57 -10.25
CA LYS A 48 -8.95 4.28 -10.53
C LYS A 48 -9.77 4.04 -9.26
N ILE A 49 -9.15 3.67 -8.14
CA ILE A 49 -9.86 3.44 -6.87
C ILE A 49 -9.76 4.62 -5.89
N ALA A 50 -8.83 5.56 -6.10
CA ALA A 50 -8.55 6.66 -5.18
C ALA A 50 -9.83 7.43 -4.76
N ASP A 51 -10.69 7.79 -5.72
CA ASP A 51 -11.93 8.51 -5.42
C ASP A 51 -12.97 7.65 -4.68
N ARG A 52 -12.96 6.32 -4.88
CA ARG A 52 -13.86 5.38 -4.21
C ARG A 52 -13.49 5.15 -2.75
N VAL A 53 -12.20 5.25 -2.41
CA VAL A 53 -11.69 4.98 -1.05
C VAL A 53 -11.40 6.24 -0.23
N LYS A 54 -11.46 7.44 -0.83
CA LYS A 54 -11.06 8.73 -0.21
C LYS A 54 -11.63 9.04 1.18
N ASN A 55 -12.80 8.49 1.49
CA ASN A 55 -13.49 8.69 2.76
C ASN A 55 -12.84 7.93 3.92
N PHE A 56 -12.07 6.87 3.64
CA PHE A 56 -11.48 5.99 4.67
C PHE A 56 -10.03 5.60 4.38
N ALA A 57 -9.48 5.94 3.22
CA ALA A 57 -8.08 5.75 2.89
C ALA A 57 -7.54 6.93 2.06
N VAL A 58 -6.23 7.16 2.17
CA VAL A 58 -5.46 8.08 1.35
C VAL A 58 -4.30 7.32 0.70
N ILE A 59 -4.00 7.63 -0.55
CA ILE A 59 -2.99 6.92 -1.36
C ILE A 59 -1.86 7.89 -1.70
N TYR A 60 -0.64 7.45 -1.45
CA TYR A 60 0.59 8.14 -1.80
C TYR A 60 1.53 7.23 -2.59
N LEU A 61 2.41 7.85 -3.39
CA LEU A 61 3.48 7.20 -4.12
C LEU A 61 4.83 7.63 -3.52
N CYS A 62 5.78 6.72 -3.46
CA CYS A 62 7.14 6.97 -2.96
C CYS A 62 8.15 6.25 -3.85
N ASP A 63 9.05 7.00 -4.48
CA ASP A 63 10.17 6.42 -5.22
C ASP A 63 11.28 6.00 -4.24
N ILE A 64 11.70 4.74 -4.35
CA ILE A 64 12.68 4.13 -3.44
C ILE A 64 14.12 4.54 -3.74
N ASP A 65 14.39 5.09 -4.92
CA ASP A 65 15.69 5.65 -5.27
C ASP A 65 15.80 7.11 -4.78
N GLU A 66 14.68 7.85 -4.77
CA GLU A 66 14.62 9.21 -4.21
C GLU A 66 14.58 9.21 -2.68
N VAL A 67 13.84 8.27 -2.07
CA VAL A 67 13.67 8.15 -0.62
C VAL A 67 14.14 6.77 -0.13
N PRO A 68 15.46 6.54 -0.01
CA PRO A 68 16.00 5.23 0.33
C PRO A 68 15.92 4.88 1.83
N ASP A 69 15.57 5.84 2.70
CA ASP A 69 15.60 5.70 4.16
C ASP A 69 14.81 4.48 4.69
N PHE A 70 13.75 4.10 3.98
CA PHE A 70 12.85 3.00 4.38
C PHE A 70 13.21 1.65 3.77
N ASN A 71 14.16 1.59 2.82
CA ASN A 71 14.43 0.38 2.05
C ASN A 71 14.89 -0.78 2.94
N ALA A 72 15.79 -0.52 3.89
CA ALA A 72 16.23 -1.52 4.85
C ALA A 72 15.15 -1.81 5.91
N MET A 73 14.44 -0.78 6.38
CA MET A 73 13.44 -0.90 7.45
C MET A 73 12.25 -1.78 7.03
N TYR A 74 11.76 -1.60 5.81
CA TYR A 74 10.64 -2.35 5.25
C TYR A 74 11.07 -3.43 4.25
N GLU A 75 12.36 -3.74 4.16
CA GLU A 75 12.91 -4.78 3.27
C GLU A 75 12.44 -4.61 1.80
N LEU A 76 12.45 -3.38 1.27
CA LEU A 76 11.91 -3.02 -0.04
C LEU A 76 12.82 -3.49 -1.18
N TYR A 77 12.83 -4.80 -1.44
CA TYR A 77 13.60 -5.45 -2.51
C TYR A 77 12.76 -5.73 -3.76
N ASP A 78 11.43 -5.81 -3.60
CA ASP A 78 10.50 -6.07 -4.68
C ASP A 78 10.31 -4.82 -5.57
N PRO A 79 10.05 -4.96 -6.89
CA PRO A 79 9.86 -3.83 -7.80
C PRO A 79 8.73 -2.86 -7.38
N CYS A 80 7.66 -3.40 -6.81
CA CYS A 80 6.51 -2.65 -6.32
C CYS A 80 6.02 -3.25 -5.01
N SER A 81 5.93 -2.44 -3.96
CA SER A 81 5.43 -2.83 -2.64
C SER A 81 4.39 -1.82 -2.15
N ILE A 82 3.23 -2.30 -1.71
CA ILE A 82 2.23 -1.47 -1.01
C ILE A 82 2.28 -1.79 0.48
N LEU A 83 2.45 -0.74 1.28
CA LEU A 83 2.34 -0.79 2.73
C LEU A 83 1.13 0.02 3.21
N PHE A 84 0.61 -0.40 4.36
CA PHE A 84 -0.58 0.18 4.97
C PHE A 84 -0.24 0.71 6.36
N PHE A 85 -0.69 1.92 6.69
CA PHE A 85 -0.48 2.52 7.99
C PHE A 85 -1.78 3.10 8.55
N PHE A 86 -1.98 2.98 9.84
CA PHE A 86 -3.12 3.58 10.53
C PHE A 86 -2.66 4.13 11.88
N ARG A 87 -2.81 5.45 12.10
CA ARG A 87 -2.42 6.12 13.36
C ARG A 87 -0.97 5.79 13.78
N ASN A 88 -0.02 6.02 12.88
CA ASN A 88 1.41 5.73 13.08
C ASN A 88 1.74 4.25 13.37
N LYS A 89 0.86 3.32 12.99
CA LYS A 89 1.12 1.89 13.09
C LYS A 89 1.14 1.27 11.71
N HIS A 90 2.20 0.53 11.41
CA HIS A 90 2.26 -0.34 10.25
C HIS A 90 1.25 -1.49 10.42
N MET A 91 0.39 -1.66 9.42
CA MET A 91 -0.70 -2.61 9.41
C MET A 91 -0.31 -3.82 8.57
N MET A 92 -0.35 -5.00 9.19
CA MET A 92 -0.11 -6.26 8.51
C MET A 92 -1.41 -6.85 7.97
N CYS A 93 -1.32 -7.51 6.82
CA CYS A 93 -2.42 -8.23 6.21
C CYS A 93 -1.96 -9.62 5.78
N ASP A 94 -2.61 -10.66 6.28
CA ASP A 94 -2.38 -12.03 5.85
C ASP A 94 -3.09 -12.29 4.52
N PHE A 95 -2.29 -12.41 3.47
CA PHE A 95 -2.75 -12.72 2.12
C PHE A 95 -2.62 -14.21 1.76
N GLY A 96 -2.09 -15.05 2.66
CA GLY A 96 -1.75 -16.45 2.38
C GLY A 96 -0.48 -16.67 1.55
N THR A 97 0.28 -15.60 1.23
CA THR A 97 1.56 -15.67 0.50
C THR A 97 2.77 -15.95 1.40
N GLY A 98 2.59 -15.84 2.72
CA GLY A 98 3.65 -15.94 3.73
C GLY A 98 4.30 -14.61 4.10
N ASN A 99 4.10 -13.55 3.31
CA ASN A 99 4.52 -12.19 3.65
C ASN A 99 3.31 -11.32 4.04
N ASN A 100 3.22 -10.98 5.32
CA ASN A 100 2.09 -10.21 5.85
C ASN A 100 2.39 -8.70 5.95
N ASN A 101 3.64 -8.30 5.72
CA ASN A 101 4.10 -6.93 5.95
C ASN A 101 3.75 -5.99 4.79
N LYS A 102 3.62 -6.52 3.59
CA LYS A 102 3.44 -5.74 2.36
C LYS A 102 2.72 -6.57 1.30
N LEU A 103 2.06 -5.86 0.39
CA LEU A 103 1.56 -6.45 -0.86
C LEU A 103 2.62 -6.19 -1.93
N ASN A 104 3.34 -7.22 -2.36
CA ASN A 104 4.52 -7.12 -3.25
C ASN A 104 4.28 -7.64 -4.68
N TRP A 105 3.03 -7.63 -5.15
CA TRP A 105 2.66 -8.04 -6.51
C TRP A 105 1.62 -7.10 -7.10
N VAL A 106 1.45 -7.14 -8.42
CA VAL A 106 0.41 -6.35 -9.10
C VAL A 106 -0.97 -6.97 -8.88
N LEU A 107 -1.89 -6.22 -8.25
CA LEU A 107 -3.29 -6.61 -8.10
C LEU A 107 -4.15 -5.87 -9.13
N GLU A 108 -4.53 -6.57 -10.20
CA GLU A 108 -5.25 -5.99 -11.34
C GLU A 108 -6.73 -5.71 -11.06
N ASP A 109 -7.35 -6.50 -10.17
CA ASP A 109 -8.75 -6.33 -9.82
C ASP A 109 -8.93 -5.18 -8.82
N LYS A 110 -9.64 -4.14 -9.28
CA LYS A 110 -9.93 -2.93 -8.50
C LYS A 110 -10.80 -3.22 -7.28
N GLN A 111 -11.77 -4.11 -7.41
CA GLN A 111 -12.68 -4.43 -6.31
C GLN A 111 -11.94 -5.23 -5.25
N GLU A 112 -11.08 -6.17 -5.64
CA GLU A 112 -10.23 -6.89 -4.69
C GLU A 112 -9.32 -5.94 -3.90
N LEU A 113 -8.72 -4.95 -4.56
CA LEU A 113 -7.90 -3.96 -3.86
C LEU A 113 -8.71 -3.10 -2.88
N ILE A 114 -9.93 -2.70 -3.26
CA ILE A 114 -10.85 -1.96 -2.38
C ILE A 114 -11.23 -2.81 -1.16
N ASP A 115 -11.60 -4.07 -1.38
CA ASP A 115 -12.02 -4.97 -0.30
C ASP A 115 -10.88 -5.24 0.69
N ILE A 116 -9.64 -5.33 0.21
CA ILE A 116 -8.43 -5.41 1.06
C ILE A 116 -8.28 -4.14 1.90
N ILE A 117 -8.28 -2.96 1.26
CA ILE A 117 -8.13 -1.67 1.96
C ILE A 117 -9.23 -1.49 3.02
N GLU A 118 -10.47 -1.85 2.67
CA GLU A 118 -11.61 -1.80 3.60
C GLU A 118 -11.43 -2.76 4.79
N THR A 119 -10.97 -3.98 4.52
CA THR A 119 -10.73 -5.00 5.56
C THR A 119 -9.65 -4.54 6.54
N ILE A 120 -8.55 -3.99 6.02
CA ILE A 120 -7.47 -3.42 6.83
C ILE A 120 -8.00 -2.25 7.65
N TYR A 121 -8.72 -1.30 7.04
CA TYR A 121 -9.30 -0.16 7.73
C TYR A 121 -10.24 -0.59 8.87
N ARG A 122 -11.16 -1.52 8.61
CA ARG A 122 -12.10 -2.05 9.62
C ARG A 122 -11.37 -2.77 10.76
N GLY A 123 -10.31 -3.51 10.46
CA GLY A 123 -9.49 -4.17 11.48
C GLY A 123 -8.68 -3.17 12.31
N ALA A 124 -8.10 -2.15 11.67
CA ALA A 124 -7.34 -1.09 12.30
C ALA A 124 -8.19 -0.26 13.25
N LYS A 125 -9.42 0.13 12.86
CA LYS A 125 -10.39 0.81 13.75
C LYS A 125 -10.77 -0.03 14.97
N LYS A 126 -10.68 -1.36 14.90
CA LYS A 126 -10.88 -2.29 16.02
C LYS A 126 -9.61 -2.54 16.84
N GLY A 127 -8.50 -1.86 16.54
CA GLY A 127 -7.23 -1.97 17.25
C GLY A 127 -6.40 -3.22 16.90
N ARG A 128 -6.72 -3.93 15.81
CA ARG A 128 -5.92 -5.07 15.35
C ARG A 128 -4.70 -4.58 14.57
N GLY A 129 -3.53 -5.16 14.80
CA GLY A 129 -2.32 -4.89 14.01
C GLY A 129 -2.13 -5.82 12.80
N LEU A 130 -2.82 -6.97 12.81
CA LEU A 130 -2.86 -7.95 11.73
C LEU A 130 -4.32 -8.23 11.37
N VAL A 131 -4.63 -8.20 10.08
CA VAL A 131 -5.92 -8.61 9.52
C VAL A 131 -5.73 -9.75 8.54
N VAL A 132 -6.80 -10.48 8.24
CA VAL A 132 -6.80 -11.52 7.21
C VAL A 132 -7.49 -10.96 5.98
N SER A 133 -6.84 -11.06 4.82
CA SER A 133 -7.41 -10.69 3.53
C SER A 133 -8.74 -11.44 3.29
N PRO A 134 -9.75 -10.81 2.67
CA PRO A 134 -10.99 -11.49 2.32
C PRO A 134 -10.80 -12.62 1.30
N LYS A 135 -9.66 -12.61 0.58
CA LYS A 135 -9.28 -13.62 -0.42
C LYS A 135 -7.91 -14.19 -0.11
N ASP A 136 -7.77 -15.50 -0.32
CA ASP A 136 -6.50 -16.22 -0.21
C ASP A 136 -5.73 -16.14 -1.54
N TYR A 137 -4.48 -15.72 -1.47
CA TYR A 137 -3.55 -15.64 -2.60
C TYR A 137 -2.46 -16.73 -2.53
N SER A 138 -2.59 -17.74 -1.65
CA SER A 138 -1.62 -18.83 -1.49
C SER A 138 -1.36 -19.64 -2.76
N THR A 139 -2.34 -19.77 -3.65
CA THR A 139 -2.20 -20.47 -4.94
C THR A 139 -1.46 -19.65 -5.99
N ARG A 140 -1.26 -18.35 -5.77
CA ARG A 140 -0.59 -17.47 -6.73
C ARG A 140 0.91 -17.76 -6.85
N HIS A 141 1.54 -18.25 -5.79
CA HIS A 141 2.95 -18.64 -5.77
C HIS A 141 3.15 -20.17 -5.84
N ARG A 142 2.07 -20.95 -5.97
CA ARG A 142 2.18 -22.40 -6.21
C ARG A 142 2.44 -22.63 -7.69
N TYR A 143 3.72 -22.63 -8.04
CA TYR A 143 4.22 -23.23 -9.27
C TYR A 143 4.29 -24.75 -9.14
#